data_AF-A0A482RCH7-F1
#
_entry.id   AF-A0A482RCH7-F1
#
_cell.length_a   1.000
_cell.length_b   1.000
_cell.length_c   1.000
_cell.angle_alpha   90.00
_cell.angle_beta   90.00
_cell.angle_gamma   90.00
#
_symmetry.space_group_name_H-M   'P 1'
#
loop_
_entity.id
_entity.type
_entity.pdbx_description
1 polymer ?
#
loop_
_entity_poly.entity_id
_entity_poly.type
_entity_poly.pdbx_seq_one_letter_code
_entity_poly.pdbx_strand_id
1 'polypeptide(L)'
;MWHGLKQVYDTGRTHHADSVPVLVARPGDGVAEERFFTYIEQARYNEHGQIDGIVVFAYEVTDQVLARQQVQRLNLELTAANQE
;
A
#
# COMPACT_ATOMS: atom_id res chain seq x y z
N MET A 1 9.03 -3.21 -3.43
CA MET A 1 9.18 -1.79 -3.77
C MET A 1 10.21 -1.57 -4.89
N TRP A 2 11.52 -1.81 -4.71
CA TRP A 2 12.55 -1.56 -5.76
C TRP A 2 12.28 -2.19 -7.13
N HIS A 3 11.77 -3.42 -7.16
CA HIS A 3 11.41 -4.10 -8.42
C HIS A 3 10.24 -3.44 -9.17
N GLY A 4 9.27 -2.87 -8.45
CA GLY A 4 8.13 -2.16 -9.05
C GLY A 4 8.60 -0.87 -9.72
N LEU A 5 9.39 -0.06 -9.00
CA LEU A 5 9.98 1.17 -9.52
C LEU A 5 10.84 0.91 -10.77
N LYS A 6 11.69 -0.12 -10.76
CA LYS A 6 12.51 -0.46 -11.93
C LYS A 6 11.65 -0.84 -13.14
N GLN A 7 10.61 -1.66 -12.94
CA GLN A 7 9.72 -2.04 -14.02
C GLN A 7 8.97 -0.83 -14.60
N VAL A 8 8.50 0.08 -13.75
CA VAL A 8 7.83 1.32 -14.18
C VAL A 8 8.80 2.18 -15.00
N TYR A 9 10.04 2.33 -14.54
CA TYR A 9 11.06 3.12 -15.24
C TYR A 9 11.43 2.50 -16.60
N ASP A 10 11.63 1.18 -16.65
CA ASP A 10 12.07 0.49 -17.86
C ASP A 10 10.96 0.37 -18.91
N THR A 11 9.69 0.30 -18.49
CA THR A 11 8.56 -0.07 -19.38
C THR A 11 7.47 0.98 -19.51
N GLY A 12 7.42 1.97 -18.62
CA GLY A 12 6.34 2.95 -18.54
C GLY A 12 5.03 2.40 -17.96
N ARG A 13 4.95 1.10 -17.65
CA ARG A 13 3.73 0.46 -17.13
C ARG A 13 3.52 0.86 -15.67
N THR A 14 2.39 1.52 -15.39
CA THR A 14 1.98 1.86 -14.03
C THR A 14 1.91 0.62 -13.14
N HIS A 15 2.43 0.74 -11.93
CA HIS A 15 2.33 -0.28 -10.90
C HIS A 15 1.44 0.24 -9.76
N HIS A 16 0.58 -0.65 -9.27
CA HIS A 16 -0.34 -0.40 -8.16
C HIS A 16 -0.09 -1.44 -7.09
N ALA A 17 -0.03 -1.00 -5.84
CA ALA A 17 0.03 -1.88 -4.69
C ALA A 17 -0.94 -1.39 -3.61
N ASP A 18 -1.83 -2.29 -3.19
CA ASP A 18 -2.88 -2.01 -2.22
C ASP A 18 -2.49 -2.53 -0.84
N SER A 19 -2.80 -1.75 0.19
CA SER A 19 -2.70 -2.16 1.60
C SER A 19 -1.34 -2.78 1.96
N VAL A 20 -0.24 -2.17 1.51
CA VAL A 20 1.11 -2.65 1.80
C VAL A 20 1.50 -2.25 3.23
N PRO A 21 1.92 -3.20 4.09
CA PRO A 21 2.38 -2.89 5.43
C PRO A 21 3.75 -2.19 5.38
N VAL A 22 3.88 -1.12 6.15
CA VAL A 22 5.09 -0.31 6.28
C VAL A 22 5.27 0.02 7.76
N LEU A 23 6.48 -0.20 8.28
CA LEU A 23 6.84 0.27 9.61
C LEU A 23 7.12 1.77 9.57
N VAL A 24 6.29 2.55 10.25
CA VAL A 24 6.42 4.00 10.36
C VAL A 24 6.69 4.35 11.81
N ALA A 25 7.72 5.14 12.05
CA ALA A 25 7.99 5.66 13.39
C ALA A 25 6.89 6.66 13.78
N ARG A 26 6.23 6.42 14.91
CA ARG A 26 5.22 7.32 15.45
C ARG A 26 5.84 8.69 15.74
N PRO A 27 5.20 9.79 15.32
CA PRO A 27 5.65 11.12 15.69
C PRO A 27 5.64 11.28 17.21
N GLY A 28 6.76 11.70 17.79
CA GLY A 28 6.91 11.97 19.22
C GLY A 28 7.83 11.00 19.95
N ASP A 29 7.49 9.71 19.98
CA ASP A 29 8.26 8.68 20.70
C ASP A 29 9.16 7.81 19.80
N GLY A 30 8.96 7.87 18.48
CA GLY A 30 9.74 7.11 17.51
C GLY A 30 9.46 5.61 17.51
N VAL A 31 8.44 5.15 18.23
CA VAL A 31 8.07 3.73 18.26
C VAL A 31 7.56 3.33 16.88
N ALA A 32 8.11 2.26 16.32
CA ALA A 32 7.69 1.75 15.02
C ALA A 32 6.28 1.13 15.13
N GLU A 33 5.37 1.60 14.27
CA GLU A 33 4.03 1.06 14.11
C GLU A 33 3.85 0.50 12.70
N GLU A 34 3.16 -0.62 12.59
CA GLU A 34 2.73 -1.14 11.29
C GLU A 34 1.55 -0.30 10.79
N ARG A 35 1.73 0.28 9.61
CA ARG A 35 0.75 1.13 8.92
C ARG A 35 0.57 0.61 7.51
N PHE A 36 -0.62 0.81 6.94
CA PHE A 36 -0.93 0.29 5.61
C PHE A 36 -1.03 1.42 4.61
N PHE A 37 -0.38 1.27 3.46
CA PHE A 37 -0.41 2.26 2.39
C PHE A 37 -0.89 1.64 1.09
N THR A 38 -1.70 2.39 0.36
CA THR A 38 -1.90 2.16 -1.07
C THR A 38 -0.98 3.10 -1.82
N TYR A 39 -0.28 2.60 -2.82
CA TYR A 39 0.56 3.43 -3.66
C TYR A 39 0.47 3.10 -5.13
N ILE A 40 0.66 4.15 -5.93
CA ILE A 40 0.62 4.15 -7.38
C ILE A 40 1.96 4.69 -7.86
N GLU A 41 2.65 3.93 -8.68
CA GLU A 41 3.94 4.30 -9.28
C GLU A 41 3.74 4.50 -10.78
N GLN A 42 3.90 5.73 -11.26
CA GLN A 42 3.71 6.11 -12.67
C GLN A 42 4.99 6.68 -13.27
N ALA A 43 5.29 6.28 -14.51
CA ALA A 43 6.41 6.85 -15.23
C ALA A 43 6.15 8.34 -15.54
N ARG A 44 7.18 9.16 -15.32
CA ARG A 44 7.21 10.56 -15.77
C ARG A 44 7.94 10.62 -17.10
N TYR A 45 7.40 11.41 -18.01
CA TYR A 45 7.95 11.61 -19.34
C TYR A 45 8.44 13.05 -19.47
N ASN A 46 9.62 13.22 -20.07
CA ASN A 46 10.13 14.54 -20.46
C ASN A 46 9.44 15.05 -21.74
N GLU A 47 9.82 16.26 -22.19
CA GLU A 47 9.31 16.87 -23.43
C GLU A 47 9.57 16.07 -24.71
N HIS A 48 10.51 15.12 -24.68
CA HIS A 48 10.85 14.24 -25.79
C HIS A 48 10.12 12.89 -25.73
N GLY A 49 9.20 12.70 -24.78
CA GLY A 49 8.46 11.45 -24.59
C GLY A 49 9.31 10.31 -24.01
N GLN A 50 10.47 10.61 -23.44
CA GLN A 50 11.35 9.62 -22.80
C GLN A 50 11.06 9.58 -21.30
N ILE A 51 11.13 8.38 -20.72
CA ILE A 51 10.98 8.20 -19.27
C ILE A 51 12.20 8.79 -18.57
N ASP A 52 11.98 9.78 -17.72
CA ASP A 52 13.04 10.48 -17.00
C ASP A 52 12.88 10.40 -15.47
N GLY A 53 11.81 9.77 -15.00
CA GLY A 53 11.54 9.62 -13.57
C GLY A 53 10.27 8.82 -13.28
N ILE A 54 9.92 8.78 -12.00
CA ILE A 54 8.72 8.11 -11.49
C ILE A 54 8.02 9.08 -10.53
N VAL A 55 6.70 9.21 -10.67
CA VAL A 55 5.84 9.85 -9.68
C VAL A 55 5.19 8.76 -8.85
N VAL A 56 5.33 8.87 -7.53
CA VAL A 56 4.70 7.95 -6.57
C VAL A 56 3.62 8.71 -5.82
N PHE A 57 2.37 8.24 -5.93
CA PHE A 57 1.27 8.71 -5.11
C PHE A 57 0.97 7.63 -4.07
N ALA A 58 1.23 7.93 -2.79
CA ALA A 58 0.99 7.01 -1.69
C ALA A 58 0.09 7.66 -0.65
N TYR A 59 -0.90 6.93 -0.16
CA TYR A 59 -1.79 7.38 0.90
C TYR A 59 -2.06 6.26 1.90
N GLU A 60 -2.20 6.67 3.16
CA GLU A 60 -2.43 5.75 4.27
C GLU A 60 -3.86 5.21 4.22
N VAL A 61 -4.01 3.91 4.42
CA VAL A 61 -5.29 3.17 4.46
C VAL A 61 -5.41 2.29 5.71
N THR A 62 -4.61 2.57 6.76
CA THR A 62 -4.54 1.79 8.01
C THR A 62 -5.92 1.57 8.61
N ASP A 63 -6.69 2.63 8.84
CA ASP A 63 -8.02 2.54 9.46
C ASP A 63 -8.99 1.69 8.64
N GLN A 64 -8.94 1.79 7.31
CA GLN A 64 -9.76 0.98 6.41
C GLN A 64 -9.39 -0.51 6.50
N VAL A 65 -8.09 -0.82 6.56
CA VAL A 65 -7.59 -2.20 6.69
C VAL A 65 -8.01 -2.79 8.04
N LEU A 66 -7.83 -2.05 9.13
CA LEU A 66 -8.20 -2.49 10.48
C LEU A 66 -9.72 -2.70 10.60
N ALA A 67 -10.53 -1.81 10.05
CA ALA A 67 -11.99 -1.97 10.03
C ALA A 67 -12.40 -3.24 9.28
N ARG A 68 -11.78 -3.53 8.13
CA ARG A 68 -12.05 -4.76 7.36
C ARG A 68 -11.65 -6.01 8.13
N GLN A 69 -10.48 -6.01 8.75
CA GLN A 69 -9.99 -7.14 9.54
C GLN A 69 -10.89 -7.43 10.75
N GLN A 70 -11.37 -6.39 11.44
CA GLN A 70 -12.31 -6.51 12.55
C GLN A 70 -13.61 -7.21 12.12
N VAL A 71 -14.21 -6.76 11.00
CA VAL A 71 -15.43 -7.37 10.46
C VAL A 71 -15.19 -8.84 10.08
N GLN A 72 -14.06 -9.13 9.42
CA GLN A 72 -13.71 -10.50 9.05
C GLN A 72 -13.56 -11.41 10.28
N ARG A 73 -12.89 -10.92 11.33
CA ARG A 73 -12.72 -11.67 12.58
C ARG A 73 -14.06 -12.00 13.23
N LEU A 74 -14.95 -11.00 13.36
CA LEU A 74 -16.27 -11.19 13.94
C LEU A 74 -17.12 -12.19 13.14
N ASN A 75 -17.06 -12.15 11.81
CA ASN A 75 -17.78 -13.12 10.97
C ASN A 75 -17.24 -14.54 11.13
N LEU A 76 -15.92 -14.71 11.29
CA LEU A 76 -15.32 -16.01 11.55
C LEU A 76 -15.75 -16.56 12.92
N GLU A 77 -15.74 -15.73 13.96
CA GLU A 77 -16.21 -16.09 15.30
C GLU A 77 -17.68 -16.51 15.29
N LEU A 78 -18.55 -15.76 14.61
CA LEU A 78 -19.97 -16.09 14.48
C LEU A 78 -20.19 -17.41 13.71
N THR A 79 -19.42 -17.63 12.64
CA THR A 79 -19.52 -18.87 11.86
C THR A 79 -19.11 -20.09 12.67
N ALA A 80 -18.04 -19.96 13.47
CA ALA A 80 -17.60 -21.03 14.38
C ALA A 80 -18.65 -21.33 15.46
N ALA A 81 -19.21 -20.30 16.10
CA ALA A 81 -20.23 -20.47 17.15
C ALA A 81 -21.57 -21.03 16.64
N ASN A 82 -21.94 -20.77 15.38
CA ASN A 82 -23.14 -21.34 14.74
C ASN A 82 -22.92 -22.78 14.22
N GLN A 83 -21.69 -23.28 14.21
CA GLN A 83 -21.35 -24.65 13.84
C GLN A 83 -21.25 -25.60 15.05
N GLU A 84 -21.35 -25.06 16.26
CA GLU A 84 -21.52 -25.79 17.53
C GLU A 84 -23.00 -25.89 17.92
#